data_AF-A0A538F8C6-F1
#
_entry.id   AF-A0A538F8C6-F1
#
_cell.length_a   1.000
_cell.length_b   1.000
_cell.length_c   1.000
_cell.angle_alpha   90.00
_cell.angle_beta   90.00
_cell.angle_gamma   90.00
#
_symmetry.space_group_name_H-M   'P 1'
#
loop_
_entity.id
_entity.type
_entity.pdbx_description
1 polymer ?
#
loop_
_entity_poly.entity_id
_entity_poly.type
_entity_poly.pdbx_seq_one_letter_code
_entity_poly.pdbx_strand_id
1 'polypeptide(L)'
;MQAIGERLREARMRQGLDISELEASTKIRAKYLRALENDEFGMLPGSTYVKSFLRTYAEQLGLDAQLLVEEYRAQHEPRGEGELQAYVPPARREPAVGGGPPVFGPGTLIAGGVVLLLVVFAVIGLASGGKSHTHKAATAPKHKPHRARPKPRPQPAVAPTTVSLKVVPTESTYVCTDDGAGHTQFEGIINSPKTFSGKRVRLNLGRSSANLVVDGKPYSFTRTASAVGFDFSPGGKNKVLPPGQRPCGG
;
A
#
# COMPACT_ATOMS: atom_id res chain seq x y z
N MET A 1 -26.92 -18.60 22.76
CA MET A 1 -26.18 -19.27 21.69
C MET A 1 -24.72 -19.15 22.04
N GLN A 2 -23.98 -20.25 22.04
CA GLN A 2 -22.53 -20.22 22.21
C GLN A 2 -21.89 -19.56 20.98
N ALA A 3 -20.87 -18.73 21.17
CA ALA A 3 -20.25 -18.01 20.06
C ALA A 3 -19.52 -18.98 19.09
N ILE A 4 -19.37 -18.57 17.83
CA ILE A 4 -18.74 -19.40 16.79
C ILE A 4 -17.29 -19.75 17.21
N GLY A 5 -16.54 -18.76 17.69
CA GLY A 5 -15.16 -18.92 18.11
C GLY A 5 -14.98 -19.89 19.27
N GLU A 6 -15.85 -19.80 20.28
CA GLU A 6 -15.83 -20.72 21.42
C GLU A 6 -16.03 -22.18 20.99
N ARG A 7 -16.98 -22.44 20.07
CA ARG A 7 -17.25 -23.79 19.54
C ARG A 7 -16.05 -24.37 18.79
N LEU A 8 -15.38 -23.55 17.98
CA LEU A 8 -14.15 -23.93 17.27
C LEU A 8 -13.04 -24.27 18.26
N ARG A 9 -12.81 -23.40 19.25
CA ARG A 9 -11.77 -23.58 20.26
C ARG A 9 -12.00 -24.84 21.08
N GLU A 10 -13.23 -25.08 21.54
CA GLU A 10 -13.57 -26.29 22.28
C GLU A 10 -13.41 -27.55 21.45
N ALA A 11 -13.80 -27.54 20.17
CA ALA A 11 -13.59 -28.68 19.28
C ALA A 11 -12.10 -28.99 19.09
N ARG A 12 -11.26 -27.96 18.88
CA ARG A 12 -9.82 -28.12 18.80
C ARG A 12 -9.25 -28.70 20.09
N MET A 13 -9.60 -28.11 21.24
CA MET A 13 -9.08 -28.54 22.54
C MET A 13 -9.51 -29.97 22.90
N ARG A 14 -10.74 -30.38 22.55
CA ARG A 14 -11.21 -31.76 22.74
C ARG A 14 -10.41 -32.79 21.94
N GLN A 15 -9.90 -32.40 20.78
CA GLN A 15 -9.06 -33.26 19.94
C GLN A 15 -7.56 -33.15 20.30
N GLY A 16 -7.19 -32.26 21.22
CA GLY A 16 -5.79 -32.04 21.61
C GLY A 16 -4.91 -31.46 20.50
N LEU A 17 -5.52 -30.87 19.45
CA LEU A 17 -4.80 -30.34 18.30
C LEU A 17 -4.15 -28.99 18.63
N ASP A 18 -2.88 -28.85 18.26
CA ASP A 18 -2.21 -27.56 18.37
C ASP A 18 -2.55 -26.65 17.19
N ILE A 19 -2.55 -25.33 17.44
CA ILE A 19 -2.79 -24.33 16.39
C ILE A 19 -1.72 -24.42 15.29
N SER A 20 -0.47 -24.78 15.62
CA SER A 20 0.59 -24.90 14.61
C SER A 20 0.38 -26.09 13.67
N GLU A 21 -0.15 -27.21 14.17
CA GLU A 21 -0.51 -28.38 13.37
C GLU A 21 -1.66 -28.05 12.42
N LEU A 22 -2.66 -27.33 12.91
CA LEU A 22 -3.78 -26.86 12.10
C LEU A 22 -3.36 -25.83 11.05
N GLU A 23 -2.40 -24.95 11.36
CA GLU A 23 -1.81 -24.07 10.35
C GLU A 23 -1.13 -24.88 9.24
N ALA A 24 -0.41 -25.94 9.60
CA ALA A 24 0.26 -26.80 8.64
C ALA A 24 -0.72 -27.60 7.76
N SER A 25 -1.82 -28.10 8.32
CA SER A 25 -2.83 -28.91 7.60
C SER A 25 -3.78 -28.05 6.75
N THR A 26 -4.31 -26.96 7.31
CA THR A 26 -5.28 -26.07 6.63
C THR A 26 -4.63 -25.08 5.67
N LYS A 27 -3.32 -24.80 5.84
CA LYS A 27 -2.61 -23.69 5.19
C LYS A 27 -3.16 -22.30 5.57
N ILE A 28 -3.97 -22.20 6.62
CA ILE A 28 -4.45 -20.95 7.17
C ILE A 28 -3.49 -20.52 8.27
N ARG A 29 -2.98 -19.30 8.19
CA ARG A 29 -2.01 -18.81 9.18
C ARG A 29 -2.57 -18.89 10.60
N ALA A 30 -1.75 -19.28 11.58
CA ALA A 30 -2.16 -19.46 12.97
C ALA A 30 -2.85 -18.21 13.57
N LYS A 31 -2.41 -17.01 13.17
CA LYS A 31 -3.05 -15.75 13.60
C LYS A 31 -4.52 -15.63 13.19
N TYR A 32 -4.89 -16.21 12.03
CA TYR A 32 -6.28 -16.18 11.54
C TYR A 32 -7.12 -17.28 12.19
N LEU A 33 -6.53 -18.44 12.48
CA LEU A 33 -7.21 -19.48 13.26
C LEU A 33 -7.53 -18.98 14.68
N ARG A 34 -6.58 -18.31 15.33
CA ARG A 34 -6.82 -17.63 16.63
C ARG A 34 -7.88 -16.54 16.53
N ALA A 35 -7.86 -15.74 15.46
CA ALA A 35 -8.89 -14.73 15.24
C ALA A 35 -10.29 -15.34 15.10
N LEU A 36 -10.42 -16.49 14.41
CA LEU A 36 -11.69 -17.23 14.34
C LEU A 36 -12.13 -17.75 15.71
N GLU A 37 -11.20 -18.28 16.52
CA GLU A 37 -11.50 -18.76 17.89
C GLU A 37 -11.91 -17.65 18.86
N ASN A 38 -11.53 -16.40 18.58
CA ASN A 38 -11.86 -15.23 19.39
C ASN A 38 -13.01 -14.39 18.80
N ASP A 39 -13.66 -14.84 17.71
CA ASP A 39 -14.66 -14.08 16.95
C ASP A 39 -14.16 -12.71 16.45
N GLU A 40 -12.84 -12.55 16.30
CA GLU A 40 -12.19 -11.34 15.81
C GLU A 40 -12.17 -11.30 14.27
N PHE A 41 -13.35 -11.43 13.66
CA PHE A 41 -13.50 -11.59 12.21
C PHE A 41 -12.90 -10.43 11.40
N GLY A 42 -12.82 -9.23 11.99
CA GLY A 42 -12.22 -8.04 11.39
C GLY A 42 -10.70 -8.13 11.17
N MET A 43 -10.01 -9.08 11.80
CA MET A 43 -8.58 -9.31 11.55
C MET A 43 -8.31 -10.11 10.28
N LEU A 44 -9.34 -10.73 9.68
CA LEU A 44 -9.20 -11.51 8.47
C LEU A 44 -9.18 -10.58 7.23
N PRO A 45 -8.58 -11.01 6.09
CA PRO A 45 -8.41 -10.17 4.89
C PRO A 45 -9.70 -9.75 4.16
N GLY A 46 -10.88 -10.04 4.71
CA GLY A 46 -12.20 -9.74 4.14
C GLY A 46 -13.24 -10.82 4.49
N SER A 47 -14.54 -10.48 4.41
CA SER A 47 -15.65 -11.38 4.79
C SER A 47 -15.72 -12.66 3.94
N THR A 48 -15.30 -12.61 2.67
CA THR A 48 -15.18 -13.80 1.81
C THR A 48 -14.18 -14.81 2.38
N TYR A 49 -13.06 -14.33 2.92
CA TYR A 49 -12.04 -15.17 3.56
C TYR A 49 -12.50 -15.71 4.91
N VAL A 50 -13.32 -14.95 5.65
CA VAL A 50 -13.91 -15.45 6.90
C VAL A 50 -14.72 -16.71 6.62
N LYS A 51 -15.60 -16.67 5.60
CA LYS A 51 -16.43 -17.84 5.24
C LYS A 51 -15.60 -19.03 4.77
N SER A 52 -14.56 -18.83 3.96
CA SER A 52 -13.74 -19.94 3.47
C SER A 52 -12.86 -20.54 4.58
N PHE A 53 -12.29 -19.71 5.45
CA PHE A 53 -11.47 -20.17 6.57
C PHE A 53 -12.32 -20.85 7.64
N LEU A 54 -13.49 -20.29 7.96
CA LEU A 54 -14.45 -20.89 8.88
C LEU A 54 -14.88 -22.27 8.39
N ARG A 55 -15.18 -22.41 7.09
CA ARG A 55 -15.50 -23.72 6.49
C ARG A 55 -14.35 -24.71 6.63
N THR A 56 -13.18 -24.35 6.12
CA THR A 56 -11.99 -25.23 6.12
C THR A 56 -11.62 -25.66 7.54
N TYR A 57 -11.73 -24.75 8.50
CA TYR A 57 -11.37 -25.02 9.88
C TYR A 57 -12.40 -25.90 10.58
N ALA A 58 -13.69 -25.63 10.38
CA ALA A 58 -14.77 -26.47 10.89
C ALA A 58 -14.69 -27.90 10.34
N GLU A 59 -14.40 -28.06 9.03
CA GLU A 59 -14.20 -29.38 8.40
C GLU A 59 -13.05 -30.15 9.05
N GLN A 60 -11.91 -29.50 9.31
CA GLN A 60 -10.78 -30.13 10.01
C GLN A 60 -11.12 -30.53 11.45
N LEU A 61 -11.98 -29.76 12.12
CA LEU A 61 -12.43 -30.04 13.48
C LEU A 61 -13.63 -31.00 13.54
N GLY A 62 -14.10 -31.51 12.40
CA GLY A 62 -15.27 -32.41 12.34
C GLY A 62 -16.58 -31.74 12.77
N LEU A 63 -16.68 -30.41 12.63
CA LEU A 63 -17.88 -29.63 12.91
C LEU A 63 -18.71 -29.44 11.64
N ASP A 64 -19.99 -29.11 11.81
CA ASP A 64 -20.84 -28.69 10.70
C ASP A 64 -20.42 -27.29 10.20
N ALA A 65 -19.61 -27.29 9.15
CA ALA A 65 -19.09 -26.10 8.51
C ALA A 65 -20.19 -25.24 7.88
N GLN A 66 -21.26 -25.86 7.37
CA GLN A 66 -22.34 -25.14 6.70
C GLN A 66 -23.13 -24.34 7.74
N LEU A 67 -23.48 -24.98 8.86
CA LEU A 67 -24.18 -24.33 9.97
C LEU A 67 -23.40 -23.13 10.52
N LEU A 68 -22.08 -23.28 10.73
CA LEU A 68 -21.23 -22.20 11.24
C LEU A 68 -21.13 -21.02 10.25
N VAL A 69 -21.02 -21.30 8.95
CA VAL A 69 -21.00 -20.25 7.93
C VAL A 69 -22.34 -19.52 7.83
N GLU A 70 -23.45 -20.24 7.95
CA GLU A 70 -24.79 -19.64 7.96
C GLU A 70 -25.01 -18.74 9.18
N GLU A 71 -24.57 -19.20 10.36
CA GLU A 71 -24.59 -18.41 11.59
C GLU A 71 -23.76 -17.13 11.44
N TYR A 72 -22.54 -17.24 10.90
CA TYR A 72 -21.70 -16.08 10.61
C TYR A 72 -22.39 -15.09 9.65
N ARG A 73 -23.01 -15.58 8.56
CA ARG A 73 -23.73 -14.73 7.61
C ARG A 73 -24.90 -14.00 8.27
N ALA A 74 -25.67 -14.70 9.08
CA ALA A 74 -26.82 -14.11 9.76
C ALA A 74 -26.42 -13.01 10.75
N GLN A 75 -25.24 -13.11 11.37
CA GLN A 75 -24.76 -12.15 12.37
C GLN A 75 -23.95 -10.99 11.77
N HIS A 76 -23.19 -11.23 10.70
CA HIS A 76 -22.17 -10.29 10.22
C HIS A 76 -22.39 -9.78 8.79
N GLU A 77 -23.25 -10.40 7.99
CA GLU A 77 -23.60 -9.86 6.68
C GLU A 77 -24.94 -9.12 6.76
N PRO A 78 -25.07 -7.94 6.15
CA PRO A 78 -26.36 -7.30 6.03
C PRO A 78 -27.30 -8.26 5.30
N ARG A 79 -28.44 -8.56 5.91
CA ARG A 79 -29.48 -9.39 5.31
C ARG A 79 -29.87 -8.70 4.01
N GLY A 80 -29.45 -9.28 2.88
CA GLY A 80 -29.74 -8.73 1.57
C GLY A 80 -31.23 -8.81 1.30
N GLU A 81 -31.96 -7.78 1.69
CA GLU A 81 -33.16 -7.36 0.99
C GLU A 81 -32.68 -6.73 -0.32
N GLY A 82 -32.41 -7.59 -1.29
CA GLY A 82 -31.75 -7.24 -2.53
C GLY A 82 -31.90 -8.39 -3.47
N GLU A 83 -33.14 -8.56 -3.94
CA GLU A 83 -33.51 -8.92 -5.29
C GLU A 83 -32.62 -9.96 -5.97
N LEU A 84 -33.22 -11.10 -6.31
CA LEU A 84 -32.84 -11.88 -7.47
C LEU A 84 -32.66 -10.93 -8.66
N GLN A 85 -31.47 -10.35 -8.83
CA GLN A 85 -31.09 -9.74 -10.07
C GLN A 85 -30.92 -10.94 -10.99
N ALA A 86 -32.02 -11.29 -11.66
CA ALA A 86 -32.06 -12.32 -12.66
C ALA A 86 -30.84 -12.07 -13.54
N TYR A 87 -29.95 -13.05 -13.57
CA TYR A 87 -28.91 -13.09 -14.57
C TYR A 87 -29.63 -13.13 -15.91
N VAL A 88 -29.80 -11.97 -16.54
CA VAL A 88 -30.25 -11.88 -17.92
C VAL A 88 -29.02 -12.24 -18.73
N PRO A 89 -28.92 -13.45 -19.32
CA PRO A 89 -27.82 -13.72 -20.23
C PRO A 89 -27.83 -12.63 -21.30
N PRO A 90 -26.67 -12.05 -21.68
CA PRO A 90 -26.65 -11.07 -22.74
C PRO A 90 -27.30 -11.69 -23.96
N ALA A 91 -28.43 -11.13 -24.41
CA ALA A 91 -29.12 -11.58 -25.58
C ALA A 91 -28.11 -11.67 -26.72
N ARG A 92 -27.97 -12.87 -27.30
CA ARG A 92 -27.20 -13.10 -28.52
C ARG A 92 -27.72 -12.10 -29.54
N ARG A 93 -26.94 -11.04 -29.79
CA ARG A 93 -27.24 -10.11 -30.86
C ARG A 93 -26.97 -10.87 -32.16
N GLU A 94 -28.02 -11.23 -32.86
CA GLU A 94 -27.90 -11.57 -34.27
C GLU A 94 -27.27 -10.38 -35.01
N PRO A 95 -26.32 -10.62 -35.94
CA PRO A 95 -25.69 -9.55 -36.67
C PRO A 95 -26.71 -8.96 -37.65
N ALA A 96 -27.36 -7.86 -37.25
CA ALA A 96 -28.12 -7.04 -38.17
C ALA A 96 -27.13 -6.34 -39.12
N VAL A 97 -27.07 -6.84 -40.35
CA VAL A 97 -26.50 -6.13 -41.50
C VAL A 97 -27.33 -4.88 -41.72
N GLY A 98 -26.77 -3.71 -41.43
CA GLY A 98 -27.46 -2.43 -41.64
C GLY A 98 -26.51 -1.27 -41.35
N GLY A 99 -26.10 -0.56 -42.40
CA GLY A 99 -25.08 0.48 -42.37
C GLY A 99 -25.38 1.65 -41.44
N GLY A 100 -24.47 1.89 -40.50
CA GLY A 100 -24.31 3.16 -39.79
C GLY A 100 -23.04 3.87 -40.28
N PRO A 101 -22.95 5.21 -40.14
CA PRO A 101 -21.78 5.97 -40.59
C PRO A 101 -20.53 5.62 -39.75
N PRO A 102 -19.32 5.74 -40.31
CA PRO A 102 -18.10 5.33 -39.62
C PRO A 102 -17.87 6.21 -38.39
N VAL A 103 -17.90 5.60 -37.21
CA VAL A 103 -17.56 6.25 -35.95
C VAL A 103 -16.05 6.11 -35.76
N PHE A 104 -15.33 7.21 -36.01
CA PHE A 104 -13.89 7.28 -35.82
C PHE A 104 -13.55 7.23 -34.32
N GLY A 105 -12.85 6.19 -33.88
CA GLY A 105 -12.36 6.04 -32.51
C GLY A 105 -11.22 7.03 -32.18
N PRO A 106 -10.85 7.17 -30.88
CA PRO A 106 -9.90 8.19 -30.38
C PRO A 106 -8.44 8.01 -30.84
N GLY A 107 -8.17 7.09 -31.77
CA GLY A 107 -6.86 6.84 -32.37
C GLY A 107 -6.55 7.68 -33.62
N THR A 108 -7.49 8.41 -34.21
CA THR A 108 -7.26 9.20 -35.45
C THR A 108 -7.01 10.69 -35.21
N LEU A 109 -7.09 11.19 -33.96
CA LEU A 109 -6.80 12.59 -33.63
C LEU A 109 -5.34 12.87 -33.24
N ILE A 110 -4.47 11.85 -33.21
CA ILE A 110 -3.04 12.03 -32.90
C ILE A 110 -2.20 12.27 -34.17
N ALA A 111 -2.67 11.83 -35.34
CA ALA A 111 -1.92 12.00 -36.60
C ALA A 111 -1.99 13.45 -37.17
N GLY A 112 -3.10 14.17 -36.95
CA GLY A 112 -3.25 15.54 -37.47
C GLY A 112 -2.46 16.60 -36.68
N GLY A 113 -2.39 16.46 -35.35
CA GLY A 113 -1.71 17.42 -34.49
C GLY A 113 -0.19 17.43 -34.67
N VAL A 114 0.43 16.26 -34.90
CA VAL A 114 1.88 16.14 -35.10
C VAL A 114 2.30 16.70 -36.45
N VAL A 115 1.51 16.50 -37.51
CA VAL A 115 1.80 17.08 -38.84
C VAL A 115 1.65 18.60 -38.82
N LEU A 116 0.61 19.14 -38.17
CA LEU A 116 0.45 20.60 -38.03
C LEU A 116 1.64 21.22 -37.27
N LEU A 117 2.10 20.58 -36.19
CA LEU A 117 3.20 21.07 -35.37
C LEU A 117 4.54 21.02 -36.13
N LEU A 118 4.78 19.98 -36.93
CA LEU A 118 5.95 19.89 -37.81
C LEU A 118 5.92 20.94 -38.94
N VAL A 119 4.75 21.24 -39.51
CA VAL A 119 4.60 22.30 -40.53
C VAL A 119 4.85 23.69 -39.91
N VAL A 120 4.33 23.95 -38.70
CA VAL A 120 4.60 25.20 -37.98
C VAL A 120 6.08 25.35 -37.64
N PHE A 121 6.74 24.30 -37.16
CA PHE A 121 8.19 24.33 -36.91
C PHE A 121 9.01 24.49 -38.20
N ALA A 122 8.59 23.91 -39.31
CA ALA A 122 9.24 24.09 -40.61
C ALA A 122 9.10 25.54 -41.12
N VAL A 123 7.94 26.18 -40.93
CA VAL A 123 7.70 27.57 -41.33
C VAL A 123 8.48 28.56 -40.45
N ILE A 124 8.56 28.31 -39.14
CA ILE A 124 9.34 29.15 -38.21
C ILE A 124 10.85 28.93 -38.43
N GLY A 125 11.28 27.71 -38.76
CA GLY A 125 12.67 27.38 -39.05
C GLY A 125 13.21 27.98 -40.36
N LEU A 126 12.35 28.25 -41.34
CA LEU A 126 12.74 28.83 -42.64
C LEU A 126 12.71 30.36 -42.68
N ALA A 127 12.18 31.04 -41.65
CA ALA A 127 11.94 32.48 -41.68
C ALA A 127 12.80 33.31 -40.71
N SER A 128 13.84 32.76 -40.08
CA SER A 128 14.70 33.57 -39.21
C SER A 128 16.15 33.10 -39.24
N GLY A 129 16.79 33.38 -40.37
CA GLY A 129 18.23 33.43 -40.47
C GLY A 129 18.81 34.62 -39.69
N GLY A 130 19.64 34.29 -38.69
CA GLY A 130 20.88 34.96 -38.30
C GLY A 130 20.88 36.46 -37.92
N LYS A 131 21.52 36.77 -36.80
CA LYS A 131 22.73 37.63 -36.76
C LYS A 131 23.35 37.57 -35.36
N SER A 132 24.59 37.10 -35.31
CA SER A 132 25.50 37.20 -34.17
C SER A 132 25.90 38.66 -33.97
N HIS A 133 25.79 39.19 -32.76
CA HIS A 133 26.55 40.37 -32.35
C HIS A 133 27.03 40.25 -30.90
N THR A 134 28.34 40.12 -30.79
CA THR A 134 29.20 40.47 -29.66
C THR A 134 28.83 41.84 -29.09
N HIS A 135 28.83 42.03 -27.76
CA HIS A 135 29.64 43.05 -27.05
C HIS A 135 29.24 43.24 -25.57
N LYS A 136 30.27 43.16 -24.72
CA LYS A 136 30.66 44.02 -23.58
C LYS A 136 29.65 44.41 -22.49
N ALA A 137 30.00 43.96 -21.28
CA ALA A 137 30.32 44.73 -20.07
C ALA A 137 29.53 46.01 -19.68
N ALA A 138 29.14 45.97 -18.40
CA ALA A 138 28.97 47.08 -17.45
C ALA A 138 27.68 47.91 -17.53
N THR A 139 26.86 47.79 -16.46
CA THR A 139 26.68 48.76 -15.35
C THR A 139 25.23 48.72 -14.85
N ALA A 140 25.07 48.64 -13.54
CA ALA A 140 23.82 48.48 -12.79
C ALA A 140 22.85 49.68 -12.87
N PRO A 141 21.59 49.47 -12.45
CA PRO A 141 20.87 50.48 -11.69
C PRO A 141 20.51 49.98 -10.28
N LYS A 142 20.82 50.85 -9.30
CA LYS A 142 20.44 50.76 -7.88
C LYS A 142 18.92 50.76 -7.70
N HIS A 143 18.40 49.87 -6.85
CA HIS A 143 17.19 50.11 -6.05
C HIS A 143 17.39 49.58 -4.62
N LYS A 144 16.69 50.24 -3.69
CA LYS A 144 16.99 50.53 -2.27
C LYS A 144 17.05 49.31 -1.32
N PRO A 145 17.71 49.45 -0.14
CA PRO A 145 18.05 48.33 0.73
C PRO A 145 16.86 47.92 1.60
N HIS A 146 16.25 46.79 1.29
CA HIS A 146 15.52 46.05 2.31
C HIS A 146 16.54 45.33 3.20
N ARG A 147 16.59 45.78 4.45
CA ARG A 147 17.33 45.21 5.59
C ARG A 147 17.52 43.70 5.45
N ALA A 148 18.73 43.31 5.07
CA ALA A 148 19.13 41.92 5.01
C ALA A 148 18.94 41.30 6.40
N ARG A 149 18.00 40.38 6.52
CA ARG A 149 17.99 39.41 7.60
C ARG A 149 19.37 38.73 7.57
N PRO A 150 20.12 38.64 8.67
CA PRO A 150 21.43 38.02 8.64
C PRO A 150 21.28 36.62 8.07
N LYS A 151 21.98 36.32 6.97
CA LYS A 151 22.18 34.92 6.54
C LYS A 151 22.72 34.19 7.77
N PRO A 152 22.10 33.10 8.24
CA PRO A 152 22.72 32.26 9.25
C PRO A 152 24.10 31.88 8.71
N ARG A 153 25.14 32.22 9.48
CA ARG A 153 26.51 31.76 9.25
C ARG A 153 26.44 30.25 8.97
N PRO A 154 27.25 29.68 8.06
CA PRO A 154 27.39 28.23 7.98
C PRO A 154 27.90 27.78 9.35
N GLN A 155 26.99 27.32 10.20
CA GLN A 155 27.37 26.57 11.38
C GLN A 155 28.03 25.30 10.84
N PRO A 156 29.14 24.83 11.44
CA PRO A 156 29.67 23.50 11.13
C PRO A 156 28.49 22.54 11.14
N ALA A 157 28.26 21.83 10.03
CA ALA A 157 27.15 20.91 9.91
C ALA A 157 27.30 19.87 11.02
N VAL A 158 26.59 20.09 12.13
CA VAL A 158 26.49 19.12 13.20
C VAL A 158 25.86 17.92 12.53
N ALA A 159 26.58 16.79 12.50
CA ALA A 159 26.07 15.57 11.89
C ALA A 159 24.65 15.31 12.45
N PRO A 160 23.66 14.99 11.60
CA PRO A 160 22.29 14.79 12.06
C PRO A 160 22.30 13.72 13.15
N THR A 161 21.76 14.05 14.33
CA THR A 161 21.65 13.14 15.48
C THR A 161 20.37 12.31 15.45
N THR A 162 19.49 12.58 14.48
CA THR A 162 18.20 11.91 14.29
C THR A 162 17.99 11.57 12.82
N VAL A 163 17.36 10.43 12.56
CA VAL A 163 16.87 10.02 11.24
C VAL A 163 15.40 10.37 11.10
N SER A 164 14.98 10.80 9.89
CA SER A 164 13.59 11.05 9.53
C SER A 164 13.13 10.04 8.47
N LEU A 165 12.16 9.21 8.82
CA LEU A 165 11.57 8.19 7.96
C LEU A 165 10.13 8.58 7.61
N LYS A 166 9.86 8.85 6.34
CA LYS A 166 8.51 9.01 5.80
C LYS A 166 8.11 7.75 5.04
N VAL A 167 7.02 7.14 5.45
CA VAL A 167 6.37 6.00 4.80
C VAL A 167 5.22 6.52 3.97
N VAL A 168 5.25 6.27 2.66
CA VAL A 168 4.21 6.67 1.71
C VAL A 168 3.54 5.40 1.19
N PRO A 169 2.34 5.03 1.70
CA PRO A 169 1.64 3.83 1.25
C PRO A 169 1.24 3.98 -0.22
N THR A 170 1.44 2.93 -1.02
CA THR A 170 0.83 2.80 -2.35
C THR A 170 -0.52 2.10 -2.27
N GLU A 171 -0.72 1.32 -1.20
CA GLU A 171 -1.98 0.66 -0.80
C GLU A 171 -2.03 0.61 0.73
N SER A 172 -3.19 0.30 1.31
CA SER A 172 -3.32 0.06 2.76
C SER A 172 -2.31 -1.00 3.22
N THR A 173 -1.41 -0.64 4.13
CA THR A 173 -0.33 -1.53 4.57
C THR A 173 -0.07 -1.41 6.06
N TYR A 174 0.22 -2.55 6.69
CA TYR A 174 0.60 -2.60 8.10
C TYR A 174 2.01 -2.04 8.27
N VAL A 175 2.17 -1.16 9.25
CA VAL A 175 3.41 -0.53 9.66
C VAL A 175 3.53 -0.65 11.17
N CYS A 176 4.63 -1.24 11.63
CA CYS A 176 5.07 -1.10 13.01
C CYS A 176 6.43 -0.40 13.04
N THR A 177 6.57 0.60 13.90
CA THR A 177 7.84 1.29 14.13
C THR A 177 8.18 1.35 15.62
N ASP A 178 9.47 1.22 15.93
CA ASP A 178 9.99 1.42 17.28
C ASP A 178 11.33 2.19 17.24
N ASP A 179 11.79 2.61 18.41
CA ASP A 179 13.02 3.39 18.59
C ASP A 179 14.30 2.56 18.79
N GLY A 180 14.21 1.23 18.67
CA GLY A 180 15.30 0.29 18.96
C GLY A 180 15.58 0.02 20.44
N ALA A 181 14.94 0.77 21.35
CA ALA A 181 14.95 0.51 22.79
C ALA A 181 13.76 -0.33 23.25
N GLY A 182 12.87 -0.71 22.32
CA GLY A 182 11.67 -1.50 22.59
C GLY A 182 10.41 -0.65 22.79
N HIS A 183 10.50 0.68 22.61
CA HIS A 183 9.33 1.54 22.66
C HIS A 183 8.69 1.68 21.28
N THR A 184 7.50 1.10 21.13
CA THR A 184 6.71 1.21 19.90
C THR A 184 6.28 2.66 19.68
N GLN A 185 6.69 3.24 18.56
CA GLN A 185 6.29 4.59 18.12
C GLN A 185 4.96 4.56 17.38
N PHE A 186 4.67 3.45 16.68
CA PHE A 186 3.40 3.23 16.03
C PHE A 186 3.21 1.75 15.68
N GLU A 187 1.96 1.32 15.74
CA GLU A 187 1.54 0.01 15.27
C GLU A 187 0.15 0.14 14.64
N GLY A 188 0.00 -0.31 13.40
CA GLY A 188 -1.30 -0.32 12.73
C GLY A 188 -1.22 -0.25 11.22
N ILE A 189 -2.37 -0.12 10.57
CA ILE A 189 -2.49 0.03 9.12
C ILE A 189 -2.48 1.52 8.77
N ILE A 190 -1.71 1.90 7.76
CA ILE A 190 -1.74 3.25 7.20
C ILE A 190 -2.28 3.23 5.77
N ASN A 191 -3.07 4.25 5.45
CA ASN A 191 -3.59 4.56 4.10
C ASN A 191 -3.15 5.95 3.62
N SER A 192 -2.43 6.69 4.45
CA SER A 192 -1.89 8.02 4.16
C SER A 192 -0.43 8.11 4.59
N PRO A 193 0.35 9.04 4.02
CA PRO A 193 1.77 9.18 4.37
C PRO A 193 1.97 9.50 5.85
N LYS A 194 2.91 8.80 6.50
CA LYS A 194 3.26 9.03 7.91
C LYS A 194 4.77 9.16 8.08
N THR A 195 5.19 10.07 8.96
CA THR A 195 6.61 10.33 9.24
C THR A 195 6.95 9.96 10.68
N PHE A 196 8.12 9.37 10.86
CA PHE A 196 8.70 8.95 12.12
C PHE A 196 10.11 9.52 12.23
N SER A 197 10.49 10.03 13.40
CA SER A 197 11.82 10.59 13.61
C SER A 197 12.38 10.17 14.95
N GLY A 198 13.69 9.93 15.00
CA GLY A 198 14.36 9.56 16.25
C GLY A 198 15.84 9.30 16.06
N LYS A 199 16.55 8.98 17.15
CA LYS A 199 17.96 8.57 17.09
C LYS A 199 18.15 7.22 16.38
N ARG A 200 17.08 6.42 16.31
CA ARG A 200 16.97 5.18 15.56
C ARG A 200 15.49 4.95 15.28
N VAL A 201 15.18 4.44 14.10
CA VAL A 201 13.82 4.07 13.73
C VAL A 201 13.91 2.70 13.08
N ARG A 202 13.37 1.69 13.76
CA ARG A 202 13.17 0.38 13.15
C ARG A 202 11.77 0.33 12.57
N LEU A 203 11.63 -0.23 11.37
CA LEU A 203 10.38 -0.35 10.65
C LEU A 203 10.12 -1.83 10.36
N ASN A 204 8.91 -2.30 10.61
CA ASN A 204 8.37 -3.54 10.07
C ASN A 204 7.20 -3.19 9.15
N LEU A 205 7.34 -3.53 7.87
CA LEU A 205 6.37 -3.23 6.83
C LEU A 205 5.72 -4.54 6.38
N GLY A 206 4.40 -4.67 6.55
CA GLY A 206 3.67 -5.94 6.34
C GLY A 206 3.67 -6.45 4.91
N ARG A 207 3.68 -5.53 3.93
CA ARG A 207 3.87 -5.77 2.50
C ARG A 207 4.68 -4.63 1.94
N SER A 208 5.54 -4.86 0.94
CA SER A 208 6.33 -3.79 0.29
C SER A 208 5.50 -2.77 -0.52
N SER A 209 4.23 -2.55 -0.18
CA SER A 209 3.28 -1.61 -0.78
C SER A 209 3.45 -0.19 -0.19
N ALA A 210 4.69 0.24 0.04
CA ALA A 210 5.01 1.60 0.44
C ALA A 210 6.33 2.05 -0.18
N ASN A 211 6.40 3.34 -0.54
CA ASN A 211 7.65 4.02 -0.82
C ASN A 211 8.21 4.57 0.49
N LEU A 212 9.52 4.46 0.68
CA LEU A 212 10.21 4.97 1.86
C LEU A 212 11.03 6.19 1.46
N VAL A 213 11.01 7.22 2.30
CA VAL A 213 11.85 8.41 2.15
C VAL A 213 12.60 8.60 3.46
N VAL A 214 13.93 8.56 3.40
CA VAL A 214 14.82 8.66 4.56
C VAL A 214 15.63 9.94 4.41
N ASP A 215 15.53 10.83 5.40
CA ASP A 215 16.20 12.14 5.40
C ASP A 215 15.95 12.94 4.11
N GLY A 216 14.72 12.85 3.60
CA GLY A 216 14.28 13.51 2.37
C GLY A 216 14.69 12.82 1.07
N LYS A 217 15.43 11.71 1.11
CA LYS A 217 15.86 10.94 -0.07
C LYS A 217 15.04 9.67 -0.23
N PRO A 218 14.57 9.32 -1.45
CA PRO A 218 13.93 8.03 -1.69
C PRO A 218 14.84 6.86 -1.29
N TYR A 219 14.28 5.89 -0.58
CA TYR A 219 14.98 4.67 -0.19
C TYR A 219 14.44 3.49 -1.00
N SER A 220 15.29 2.95 -1.87
CA SER A 220 14.96 1.82 -2.73
C SER A 220 15.21 0.50 -2.02
N PHE A 221 14.27 -0.43 -2.14
CA PHE A 221 14.38 -1.79 -1.61
C PHE A 221 13.63 -2.75 -2.53
N THR A 222 13.98 -4.04 -2.46
CA THR A 222 13.31 -5.07 -3.24
C THR A 222 11.87 -5.23 -2.78
N ARG A 223 10.92 -5.06 -3.71
CA ARG A 223 9.51 -5.27 -3.44
C ARG A 223 9.26 -6.77 -3.20
N THR A 224 8.57 -7.11 -2.11
CA THR A 224 8.23 -8.48 -1.72
C THR A 224 6.78 -8.56 -1.22
N ALA A 225 6.11 -9.68 -1.53
CA ALA A 225 4.79 -9.97 -0.98
C ALA A 225 4.80 -10.25 0.53
N SER A 226 5.99 -10.60 1.07
CA SER A 226 6.23 -10.84 2.49
C SER A 226 6.62 -9.56 3.22
N ALA A 227 6.42 -9.57 4.54
CA ALA A 227 6.84 -8.48 5.40
C ALA A 227 8.36 -8.28 5.33
N VAL A 228 8.79 -7.02 5.36
CA VAL A 228 10.20 -6.63 5.32
C VAL A 228 10.48 -5.65 6.45
N GLY A 229 11.63 -5.82 7.10
CA GLY A 229 12.05 -4.97 8.21
C GLY A 229 13.24 -4.12 7.83
N PHE A 230 13.34 -2.92 8.40
CA PHE A 230 14.44 -1.99 8.21
C PHE A 230 14.89 -1.39 9.53
N ASP A 231 16.17 -1.04 9.61
CA ASP A 231 16.78 -0.32 10.71
C ASP A 231 17.48 0.92 10.18
N PHE A 232 16.93 2.08 10.57
CA PHE A 232 17.41 3.39 10.15
C PHE A 232 18.13 4.06 11.32
N SER A 233 19.34 4.55 11.07
CA SER A 233 20.17 5.28 12.04
C SER A 233 20.83 6.49 11.38
N PRO A 234 21.06 7.58 12.13
CA PRO A 234 21.68 8.79 11.60
C PRO A 234 23.07 8.51 11.03
N GLY A 235 23.32 8.93 9.78
CA GLY A 235 24.62 8.75 9.12
C GLY A 235 25.03 7.30 8.84
N GLY A 236 24.17 6.32 9.12
CA GLY A 236 24.46 4.89 9.02
C GLY A 236 24.08 4.26 7.67
N LYS A 237 24.60 3.04 7.43
CA LYS A 237 24.11 2.16 6.36
C LYS A 237 22.79 1.55 6.83
N ASN A 238 21.67 1.95 6.23
CA ASN A 238 20.35 1.36 6.48
C ASN A 238 20.41 -0.16 6.31
N LYS A 239 19.94 -0.93 7.30
CA LYS A 239 20.02 -2.40 7.28
C LYS A 239 18.63 -3.00 7.13
N VAL A 240 18.53 -4.09 6.38
CA VAL A 240 17.33 -4.94 6.35
C VAL A 240 17.35 -5.86 7.58
N LEU A 241 16.23 -5.94 8.28
CA LEU A 241 16.08 -6.75 9.49
C LEU A 241 15.51 -8.15 9.18
N PRO A 242 16.14 -9.24 9.68
CA PRO A 242 15.57 -10.57 9.59
C PRO A 242 14.30 -10.68 10.48
N PRO A 243 13.38 -11.62 10.19
CA PRO A 243 12.07 -11.72 10.86
C PRO A 243 12.10 -11.58 12.40
N GLY A 244 13.00 -12.29 13.09
CA GLY A 244 13.10 -12.26 14.56
C GLY A 244 13.73 -11.00 15.17
N GLN A 245 14.09 -10.00 14.36
CA GLN A 245 14.65 -8.72 14.83
C GLN A 245 13.75 -7.54 14.46
N ARG A 246 12.57 -7.80 13.89
CA ARG A 246 11.66 -6.76 13.41
C ARG A 246 10.81 -6.20 14.57
N PRO A 247 10.49 -4.90 14.54
CA PRO A 247 9.49 -4.31 15.42
C PRO A 247 8.18 -5.09 15.40
N CYS A 248 7.55 -5.22 16.56
CA CYS A 248 6.30 -5.96 16.75
C CYS A 248 6.32 -7.42 16.24
N GLY A 249 7.51 -8.00 16.04
CA GLY A 249 7.69 -9.39 15.62
C GLY A 249 7.71 -10.32 16.82
N GLY A 250 6.52 -10.79 17.21
CA GLY A 250 6.33 -11.98 18.03
C GLY A 250 6.18 -13.22 17.16
#